data_AF-A0A925M0W9-F1
#
_entry.id   AF-A0A925M0W9-F1
#
_cell.length_a   1.000
_cell.length_b   1.000
_cell.length_c   1.000
_cell.angle_alpha   90.00
_cell.angle_beta   90.00
_cell.angle_gamma   90.00
#
_symmetry.space_group_name_H-M   'P 1'
#
loop_
_entity.id
_entity.type
_entity.pdbx_description
1 polymer ?
#
loop_
_entity_poly.entity_id
_entity_poly.type
_entity_poly.pdbx_seq_one_letter_code
_entity_poly.pdbx_strand_id
1 'polypeptide(L)' 'MLWEVCIRYPNGQERALRSFRNREVALKRVDAIYSDGYPMHVAYVVRPAQEVAFSGQLAAVSL' A
#
# COMPACT_ATOMS: atom_id res chain seq x y z
N MET A 1 -4.20 -14.06 8.34
CA MET A 1 -3.34 -13.17 7.52
C MET A 1 -3.90 -11.77 7.59
N LEU A 2 -3.03 -10.79 7.84
CA LEU A 2 -3.38 -9.38 7.72
C LEU A 2 -3.19 -8.95 6.25
N TRP A 3 -4.01 -8.03 5.78
CA TRP A 3 -4.02 -7.48 4.42
C TRP A 3 -3.88 -5.98 4.52
N GLU A 4 -3.06 -5.36 3.70
CA GLU A 4 -2.82 -3.92 3.76
C GLU A 4 -3.22 -3.27 2.45
N VAL A 5 -3.89 -2.12 2.58
CA VAL A 5 -4.10 -1.19 1.48
C VAL A 5 -2.92 -0.25 1.45
N CYS A 6 -2.15 -0.30 0.37
CA CYS A 6 -1.02 0.56 0.10
C CYS A 6 -1.35 1.54 -1.02
N ILE A 7 -0.85 2.76 -0.91
CA ILE A 7 -0.85 3.74 -1.99
C ILE A 7 0.53 3.71 -2.66
N ARG A 8 0.54 3.57 -3.98
CA ARG A 8 1.73 3.68 -4.83
C ARG A 8 1.65 5.01 -5.59
N TYR A 9 2.61 5.87 -5.31
CA TYR A 9 2.75 7.16 -5.95
C TYR A 9 3.51 7.02 -7.29
N PRO A 10 3.34 7.96 -8.24
CA PRO A 10 4.04 7.95 -9.52
C PRO A 10 5.57 7.95 -9.41
N ASN A 11 6.10 8.48 -8.31
CA ASN A 11 7.53 8.52 -8.00
C ASN A 11 8.09 7.16 -7.53
N GLY A 12 7.29 6.09 -7.58
CA GLY A 12 7.67 4.75 -7.15
C GLY A 12 7.63 4.54 -5.65
N GLN A 13 7.29 5.55 -4.84
CA GLN A 13 7.12 5.40 -3.40
C GLN A 13 5.83 4.65 -3.09
N GLU A 14 5.89 3.75 -2.12
CA GLU A 14 4.73 3.07 -1.57
C GLU A 14 4.54 3.41 -0.11
N ARG A 15 3.28 3.56 0.31
CA ARG A 15 2.93 3.79 1.71
C ARG A 15 1.75 2.92 2.10
N ALA A 16 1.86 2.20 3.21
CA ALA A 16 0.72 1.52 3.81
C ALA A 16 -0.24 2.55 4.43
N LEU A 17 -1.52 2.46 4.09
CA LEU A 17 -2.56 3.33 4.64
C LEU A 17 -3.26 2.67 5.81
N ARG A 18 -3.64 1.39 5.64
CA ARG A 18 -4.41 0.66 6.63
C ARG A 18 -4.31 -0.84 6.44
N SER A 19 -4.38 -1.56 7.55
CA SER A 19 -4.36 -3.01 7.60
C SER A 19 -5.75 -3.55 7.97
N PHE A 20 -6.12 -4.69 7.41
CA PHE A 20 -7.41 -5.36 7.49
C PHE A 20 -7.19 -6.85 7.76
N ARG A 21 -8.09 -7.49 8.50
CA ARG A 21 -8.03 -8.95 8.70
C ARG A 21 -8.61 -9.75 7.54
N ASN A 22 -9.39 -9.11 6.66
CA ASN A 22 -10.05 -9.75 5.52
C ASN A 22 -9.66 -9.03 4.22
N ARG A 23 -9.24 -9.81 3.22
CA ARG A 23 -8.88 -9.35 1.87
C ARG A 23 -10.01 -8.61 1.18
N GLU A 24 -11.24 -9.11 1.27
CA GLU A 24 -12.40 -8.53 0.61
C GLU A 24 -12.73 -7.16 1.18
N VAL A 25 -12.54 -6.97 2.48
CA VAL A 25 -12.73 -5.67 3.13
C VAL A 25 -11.67 -4.67 2.68
N ALA A 26 -10.43 -5.12 2.50
CA ALA A 26 -9.36 -4.27 1.94
C ALA A 26 -9.67 -3.85 0.49
N LEU A 27 -10.17 -4.78 -0.34
CA LEU A 27 -10.58 -4.47 -1.73
C LEU A 27 -11.76 -3.51 -1.78
N LYS A 28 -12.83 -3.77 -1.02
CA LYS A 28 -13.98 -2.83 -0.91
C LYS A 28 -13.55 -1.44 -0.45
N ARG A 29 -12.51 -1.34 0.38
CA ARG A 29 -11.98 -0.04 0.80
C ARG A 29 -11.30 0.68 -0.37
N VAL A 30 -10.55 -0.03 -1.21
CA VAL A 30 -9.97 0.54 -2.43
C VAL A 30 -11.08 1.03 -3.37
N ASP A 31 -12.12 0.24 -3.59
CA ASP A 31 -13.26 0.64 -4.42
C ASP A 31 -13.96 1.88 -3.86
N ALA A 32 -14.13 1.95 -2.54
CA ALA A 32 -14.68 3.12 -1.87
C ALA A 32 -13.79 4.36 -2.03
N ILE A 33 -12.47 4.20 -1.99
CA ILE A 33 -11.53 5.31 -2.24
C ILE A 33 -11.69 5.82 -3.68
N TYR A 34 -11.75 4.92 -4.67
CA TYR A 34 -11.99 5.32 -6.06
C TYR A 34 -13.35 5.99 -6.27
N SER A 35 -14.37 5.58 -5.51
CA SER A 35 -15.72 6.14 -5.58
C SER A 35 -15.83 7.54 -4.94
N ASP A 36 -14.97 7.86 -3.97
CA ASP A 36 -14.98 9.13 -3.22
C ASP A 36 -14.32 10.29 -3.99
N GLY A 37 -13.92 10.08 -5.25
CA GLY A 37 -13.30 11.11 -6.09
C GLY A 37 -11.80 11.34 -5.79
N TYR A 38 -11.16 10.37 -5.14
CA TYR A 38 -9.72 10.45 -4.80
C TYR A 38 -8.86 10.53 -6.07
N PRO A 39 -7.65 11.15 -6.01
CA PRO A 39 -6.97 11.53 -7.22
C PRO A 39 -6.48 10.32 -8.04
N MET A 40 -6.89 10.23 -9.30
CA MET A 40 -6.56 9.11 -10.23
C MET A 40 -5.06 8.94 -10.53
N HIS A 41 -4.21 9.87 -10.07
CA HIS A 41 -2.77 9.84 -10.30
C HIS A 41 -2.00 8.95 -9.30
N VAL A 42 -2.69 8.18 -8.47
CA VAL A 42 -2.08 7.17 -7.58
C VAL A 42 -2.72 5.82 -7.79
N ALA A 43 -1.96 4.75 -7.56
CA ALA A 43 -2.47 3.38 -7.60
C ALA A 43 -2.67 2.86 -6.18
N TYR A 44 -3.83 2.26 -5.91
CA TYR A 44 -4.08 1.57 -4.66
C TYR A 44 -3.88 0.07 -4.85
N VAL A 45 -3.09 -0.54 -3.98
CA VAL A 45 -2.72 -1.96 -4.06
C VAL A 45 -3.07 -2.64 -2.76
N VAL A 46 -3.69 -3.82 -2.84
CA VAL A 46 -3.93 -4.69 -1.67
C VAL A 46 -2.87 -5.79 -1.66
N ARG A 47 -2.05 -5.83 -0.61
CA ARG A 47 -1.04 -6.87 -0.42
C ARG A 47 -1.23 -7.58 0.92
N PRO A 48 -0.83 -8.85 1.06
CA PRO A 48 -0.71 -9.45 2.39
C PRO A 48 0.26 -8.60 3.21
N ALA A 49 -0.08 -8.30 4.46
CA ALA A 49 0.82 -7.69 5.42
C ALA A 49 2.01 -8.64 5.55
N GLN A 50 3.14 -8.25 4.95
CA GLN A 50 4.36 -8.99 5.12
C GLN A 50 4.76 -8.80 6.57
N GLU A 51 4.83 -9.91 7.31
CA GLU A 51 5.56 -9.98 8.57
C GLU A 51 7.03 -9.74 8.19
N VAL A 52 7.37 -8.46 8.15
CA VAL A 52 8.64 -7.83 7.80
C VAL A 52 9.75 -8.81 7.40
N ALA A 53 9.89 -9.08 6.10
CA ALA A 53 11.21 -9.32 5.56
C ALA A 53 11.84 -7.95 5.32
N PHE A 54 12.54 -7.43 6.34
CA PHE A 54 13.48 -6.32 6.16
C PHE A 54 14.48 -6.75 5.08
N SER A 55 14.29 -6.28 3.85
CA SER A 55 15.33 -6.38 2.83
C SER A 55 15.14 -5.27 1.81
N GLY A 56 16.14 -4.39 1.73
CA GLY A 56 16.34 -3.54 0.56
C GLY A 56 16.03 -2.04 0.72
N GLN A 57 16.61 -1.37 1.72
CA GLN A 57 16.98 0.04 1.55
C GLN A 57 18.31 0.36 2.25
N LEU A 58 19.34 -0.43 1.92
CA LEU A 58 20.70 0.08 1.87
C LEU A 58 20.79 0.96 0.62
N ALA A 59 20.63 2.26 0.78
CA ALA A 59 21.04 3.23 -0.23
C ALA A 59 21.63 4.46 0.47
N ALA A 60 22.97 4.51 0.40
CA ALA A 60 23.83 5.69 0.43
C ALA A 60 23.93 6.53 1.72
N VAL A 61 24.94 6.22 2.53
CA VAL A 61 25.95 7.23 2.91
C VAL A 61 27.32 6.55 2.82
N SER A 62 28.01 6.75 1.70
CA SER A 62 29.47 6.63 1.65
C SER A 62 30.05 7.98 2.07
N LEU A 63 30.81 8.01 3.15
CA LEU A 63 31.82 9.01 3.48
C LEU A 63 33.07 8.27 3.92
#